data_AF-A0A930H1T5-F1
#
_entry.id   AF-A0A930H1T5-F1
#
_cell.length_a   1.000
_cell.length_b   1.000
_cell.length_c   1.000
_cell.angle_alpha   90.00
_cell.angle_beta   90.00
_cell.angle_gamma   90.00
#
_symmetry.space_group_name_H-M   'P 1'
#
loop_
_entity.id
_entity.type
_entity.pdbx_description
1 polymer ?
#
loop_
_entity_poly.entity_id
_entity_poly.type
_entity_poly.pdbx_seq_one_letter_code
_entity_poly.pdbx_strand_id
1 'polypeptide(L)'
;SELSTKEGLLNVAEKYYRYTDSLTETPDDGKAFYGIDDYANYMLVGARELGVNLISVDEEGNAKVQFPKEVMKTLWDNLYVPIIKGYFTSEGRFRSDDVKTGDILAYTASSASSVYFPKEVIISDREQHAITDIVLPAPHFEGGEEIAMQQGIGMGVVQGNKKRVEASVQFLKWLTSYEENAQFAISAEYLPVRVDSFTVEAIDKEKGSGMDPSLEKALSTMSSNTLYFTPSIINLAEIRKALEYELQDKALSDRYKIETAMASGVAREDAIAEYDNDENFEQYYETLTEEINYLLSDS
;
A
#
# COMPACT_ATOMS: atom_id res chain seq x y z
N SER A 1 -16.39 3.03 -10.80
CA SER A 1 -16.82 3.05 -9.38
C SER A 1 -16.34 4.35 -8.78
N GLU A 2 -16.95 4.94 -7.73
CA GLU A 2 -16.30 6.05 -7.02
C GLU A 2 -14.96 5.61 -6.39
N LEU A 3 -14.79 4.30 -6.13
CA LEU A 3 -13.56 3.73 -5.55
C LEU A 3 -12.42 3.47 -6.57
N SER A 4 -12.60 3.79 -7.86
CA SER A 4 -11.55 3.52 -8.85
C SER A 4 -10.46 4.58 -8.89
N THR A 5 -10.70 5.76 -8.31
CA THR A 5 -9.70 6.82 -8.19
C THR A 5 -9.39 7.11 -6.73
N LYS A 6 -8.20 7.65 -6.44
CA LYS A 6 -7.81 8.02 -5.07
C LYS A 6 -8.66 9.17 -4.55
N GLU A 7 -8.97 10.15 -5.40
CA GLU A 7 -9.85 11.28 -5.11
C GLU A 7 -11.28 10.82 -4.86
N GLY A 8 -11.76 9.86 -5.66
CA GLY A 8 -13.08 9.27 -5.49
C GLY A 8 -13.19 8.44 -4.21
N LEU A 9 -12.15 7.65 -3.88
CA LEU A 9 -12.04 6.94 -2.62
C LEU A 9 -12.03 7.90 -1.42
N LEU A 10 -11.27 8.99 -1.49
CA LEU A 10 -11.23 10.02 -0.47
C LEU A 10 -12.62 10.65 -0.28
N ASN A 11 -13.31 11.00 -1.35
CA ASN A 11 -14.68 11.53 -1.29
C ASN A 11 -15.64 10.54 -0.60
N VAL A 12 -15.55 9.24 -0.90
CA VAL A 12 -16.34 8.20 -0.22
C VAL A 12 -15.99 8.14 1.27
N ALA A 13 -14.70 8.19 1.62
CA ALA A 13 -14.24 8.14 3.01
C ALA A 13 -14.70 9.36 3.83
N GLU A 14 -14.66 10.56 3.25
CA GLU A 14 -15.19 11.76 3.88
C GLU A 14 -16.71 11.67 4.10
N LYS A 15 -17.46 11.23 3.08
CA LYS A 15 -18.91 11.00 3.22
C LYS A 15 -19.20 9.97 4.31
N TYR A 16 -18.41 8.90 4.39
CA TYR A 16 -18.56 7.85 5.40
C TYR A 16 -18.28 8.38 6.81
N TYR A 17 -17.22 9.16 6.99
CA TYR A 17 -16.93 9.82 8.27
C TYR A 17 -18.10 10.71 8.71
N ARG A 18 -18.57 11.61 7.84
CA ARG A 18 -19.71 12.50 8.15
C ARG A 18 -21.01 11.74 8.42
N TYR A 19 -21.24 10.65 7.69
CA TYR A 19 -22.41 9.80 7.90
C TYR A 19 -22.36 9.15 9.28
N THR A 20 -21.24 8.50 9.63
CA THR A 20 -21.08 7.79 10.90
C THR A 20 -21.07 8.74 12.10
N ASP A 21 -20.47 9.92 11.96
CA ASP A 21 -20.54 11.02 12.93
C ASP A 21 -22.00 11.42 13.22
N SER A 22 -22.83 11.55 12.17
CA SER A 22 -24.25 11.89 12.33
C SER A 22 -25.10 10.83 13.03
N LEU A 23 -24.56 9.62 13.24
CA LEU A 23 -25.24 8.54 13.96
C LEU A 23 -25.04 8.59 15.47
N THR A 24 -24.17 9.46 15.97
CA THR A 24 -23.88 9.59 17.41
C THR A 24 -24.28 10.98 17.93
N GLU A 25 -24.34 11.12 19.26
CA GLU A 25 -24.52 12.43 19.90
C GLU A 25 -23.19 13.17 20.12
N THR A 26 -22.07 12.46 20.00
CA THR A 26 -20.74 13.02 20.21
C THR A 26 -20.29 13.67 18.90
N PRO A 27 -20.10 14.99 18.84
CA PRO A 27 -19.60 15.61 17.62
C PRO A 27 -18.17 15.13 17.32
N ASP A 28 -17.86 15.07 16.03
CA ASP A 28 -16.52 14.82 15.48
C ASP A 28 -15.95 13.42 15.75
N ASP A 29 -16.81 12.43 15.97
CA ASP A 29 -16.46 11.03 16.28
C ASP A 29 -16.67 10.04 15.12
N GLY A 30 -16.85 10.57 13.90
CA GLY A 30 -16.94 9.81 12.66
C GLY A 30 -15.84 8.75 12.49
N LYS A 31 -16.18 7.65 11.81
CA LYS A 31 -15.30 6.49 11.60
C LYS A 31 -14.52 6.59 10.30
N ALA A 32 -13.29 6.06 10.34
CA ALA A 32 -12.48 5.91 9.15
C ALA A 32 -13.08 4.86 8.21
N PHE A 33 -12.95 5.10 6.90
CA PHE A 33 -13.44 4.17 5.88
C PHE A 33 -12.33 3.23 5.39
N TYR A 34 -11.10 3.74 5.30
CA TYR A 34 -10.05 3.13 4.50
C TYR A 34 -8.67 3.16 5.16
N GLY A 35 -7.81 2.22 4.78
CA GLY A 35 -6.38 2.25 5.09
C GLY A 35 -5.51 1.63 3.99
N ILE A 36 -4.19 1.77 4.12
CA ILE A 36 -3.20 1.19 3.18
C ILE A 36 -2.08 0.48 3.94
N ASP A 37 -1.60 -0.65 3.40
CA ASP A 37 -0.57 -1.49 4.05
C ASP A 37 0.88 -1.01 3.82
N ASP A 38 1.18 -0.39 2.67
CA ASP A 38 2.57 -0.08 2.25
C ASP A 38 2.65 1.35 1.71
N TYR A 39 3.15 2.27 2.55
CA TYR A 39 3.27 3.70 2.25
C TYR A 39 4.36 3.94 1.20
N ALA A 40 5.45 3.19 1.22
CA ALA A 40 6.51 3.31 0.22
C ALA A 40 5.97 2.99 -1.19
N ASN A 41 5.14 1.97 -1.33
CA ASN A 41 4.49 1.62 -2.58
C ASN A 41 3.46 2.68 -2.99
N TYR A 42 2.70 3.25 -2.05
CA TYR A 42 1.86 4.41 -2.33
C TYR A 42 2.67 5.57 -2.93
N MET A 43 3.80 5.93 -2.31
CA MET A 43 4.65 7.03 -2.77
C MET A 43 5.25 6.75 -4.16
N LEU A 44 5.80 5.55 -4.37
CA LEU A 44 6.46 5.18 -5.62
C LEU A 44 5.47 5.01 -6.77
N VAL A 45 4.37 4.28 -6.55
CA VAL A 45 3.34 4.08 -7.58
C VAL A 45 2.62 5.39 -7.83
N GLY A 46 2.17 6.09 -6.80
CA GLY A 46 1.43 7.33 -6.96
C GLY A 46 2.23 8.41 -7.69
N ALA A 47 3.52 8.57 -7.39
CA ALA A 47 4.37 9.48 -8.17
C ALA A 47 4.49 9.04 -9.63
N ARG A 48 4.59 7.72 -9.89
CA ARG A 48 4.65 7.17 -11.24
C ARG A 48 3.35 7.43 -12.01
N GLU A 49 2.20 7.27 -11.37
CA GLU A 49 0.87 7.61 -11.93
C GLU A 49 0.80 9.09 -12.34
N LEU A 50 1.46 9.96 -11.56
CA LEU A 50 1.59 11.40 -11.81
C LEU A 50 2.75 11.76 -12.77
N GLY A 51 3.35 10.76 -13.44
CA GLY A 51 4.37 10.95 -14.47
C GLY A 51 5.81 11.11 -13.96
N VAL A 52 6.08 10.86 -12.67
CA VAL A 52 7.38 11.05 -12.04
C VAL A 52 7.95 9.73 -11.50
N ASN A 53 9.14 9.36 -11.97
CA ASN A 53 9.93 8.31 -11.32
C ASN A 53 10.71 8.92 -10.16
N LEU A 54 10.30 8.68 -8.91
CA LEU A 54 11.02 9.19 -7.73
C LEU A 54 12.44 8.62 -7.63
N ILE A 55 12.60 7.36 -8.03
CA ILE A 55 13.87 6.65 -8.05
C ILE A 55 14.08 6.10 -9.46
N SER A 56 15.23 6.42 -10.04
CA SER A 56 15.64 5.95 -11.37
C SER A 56 17.14 5.67 -11.37
N VAL A 57 17.61 5.00 -12.42
CA VAL A 57 19.04 4.82 -12.70
C VAL A 57 19.35 5.42 -14.06
N ASP A 58 20.48 6.12 -14.16
CA ASP A 58 20.95 6.64 -15.45
C ASP A 58 21.62 5.54 -16.29
N GLU A 59 22.08 5.89 -17.50
CA GLU A 59 22.73 4.95 -18.43
C GLU A 59 24.05 4.37 -17.88
N GLU A 60 24.66 5.04 -16.90
CA GLU A 60 25.90 4.62 -16.24
C GLU A 60 25.62 3.75 -15.00
N GLY A 61 24.35 3.61 -14.60
CA GLY A 61 23.89 2.84 -13.45
C GLY A 61 23.87 3.63 -12.15
N ASN A 62 24.06 4.95 -12.18
CA ASN A 62 24.00 5.78 -10.98
C ASN A 62 22.54 6.05 -10.59
N ALA A 63 22.26 6.00 -9.30
CA ALA A 63 20.95 6.33 -8.77
C ALA A 63 20.65 7.82 -8.99
N LYS A 64 19.45 8.11 -9.51
CA LYS A 64 18.90 9.46 -9.59
C LYS A 64 17.57 9.48 -8.85
N VAL A 65 17.49 10.36 -7.85
CA VAL A 65 16.23 10.67 -7.17
C VAL A 65 15.70 12.04 -7.53
N GLN A 66 14.39 12.18 -7.49
CA GLN A 66 13.71 13.45 -7.69
C GLN A 66 12.40 13.44 -6.90
N PHE A 67 12.15 14.55 -6.20
CA PHE A 67 10.93 14.74 -5.41
C PHE A 67 10.31 16.09 -5.79
N PRO A 68 9.65 16.20 -6.97
CA PRO A 68 8.99 17.46 -7.33
C PRO A 68 7.93 17.81 -6.29
N LYS A 69 8.03 19.01 -5.69
CA LYS A 69 7.15 19.44 -4.59
C LYS A 69 5.67 19.28 -4.91
N GLU A 70 5.23 19.59 -6.13
CA GLU A 70 3.83 19.45 -6.55
C GLU A 70 3.32 17.99 -6.51
N VAL A 71 4.16 17.04 -6.92
CA VAL A 71 3.82 15.60 -6.85
C VAL A 71 3.80 15.14 -5.41
N MET A 72 4.77 15.55 -4.61
CA MET A 72 4.82 15.21 -3.18
C MET A 72 3.64 15.80 -2.42
N LYS A 73 3.21 17.02 -2.77
CA LYS A 73 2.04 17.69 -2.20
C LYS A 73 0.76 16.96 -2.58
N THR A 74 0.63 16.53 -3.84
CA THR A 74 -0.51 15.71 -4.29
C THR A 74 -0.61 14.39 -3.53
N LEU A 75 0.53 13.71 -3.31
CA LEU A 75 0.61 12.47 -2.52
C LEU A 75 0.25 12.71 -1.05
N TRP A 76 0.76 13.79 -0.47
CA TRP A 76 0.43 14.23 0.90
C TRP A 76 -1.06 14.52 1.06
N ASP A 77 -1.64 15.29 0.16
CA ASP A 77 -3.06 15.70 0.20
C ASP A 77 -4.02 14.52 0.06
N ASN A 78 -3.58 13.42 -0.55
CA ASN A 78 -4.40 12.21 -0.76
C ASN A 78 -4.11 11.06 0.21
N LEU A 79 -3.19 11.24 1.17
CA LEU A 79 -2.94 10.22 2.21
C LEU A 79 -2.78 10.82 3.61
N TYR A 80 -1.86 11.77 3.81
CA TYR A 80 -1.66 12.41 5.11
C TYR A 80 -2.89 13.18 5.56
N VAL A 81 -3.40 14.08 4.70
CA VAL A 81 -4.53 14.96 5.05
C VAL A 81 -5.78 14.14 5.42
N PRO A 82 -6.16 13.08 4.68
CA PRO A 82 -7.25 12.18 5.07
C PRO A 82 -7.03 11.46 6.40
N ILE A 83 -5.79 11.06 6.74
CA ILE A 83 -5.48 10.41 8.02
C ILE A 83 -5.69 11.39 9.18
N ILE A 84 -5.11 12.60 9.11
CA ILE A 84 -5.27 13.58 10.20
C ILE A 84 -6.72 14.04 10.38
N LYS A 85 -7.52 13.99 9.31
CA LYS A 85 -8.97 14.25 9.34
C LYS A 85 -9.79 13.08 9.87
N GLY A 86 -9.20 11.90 10.05
CA GLY A 86 -9.87 10.68 10.54
C GLY A 86 -10.67 9.94 9.46
N TYR A 87 -10.47 10.26 8.17
CA TYR A 87 -11.14 9.58 7.06
C TYR A 87 -10.46 8.26 6.74
N PHE A 88 -9.14 8.22 6.90
CA PHE A 88 -8.32 7.01 6.84
C PHE A 88 -7.68 6.73 8.20
N THR A 89 -7.28 5.48 8.45
CA THR A 89 -6.46 5.13 9.62
C THR A 89 -5.47 4.00 9.33
N SER A 90 -4.55 3.79 10.27
CA SER A 90 -3.49 2.79 10.22
C SER A 90 -3.09 2.37 11.65
N GLU A 91 -3.99 1.72 12.40
CA GLU A 91 -3.79 1.37 13.82
C GLU A 91 -3.03 0.05 14.01
N GLY A 92 -3.50 -1.00 13.35
CA GLY A 92 -2.98 -2.35 13.43
C GLY A 92 -1.67 -2.52 12.65
N ARG A 93 -1.08 -3.71 12.76
CA ARG A 93 0.13 -4.01 11.97
C ARG A 93 -0.20 -4.16 10.49
N PHE A 94 -1.36 -4.72 10.18
CA PHE A 94 -1.91 -4.83 8.84
C PHE A 94 -3.33 -4.27 8.83
N ARG A 95 -3.77 -3.72 7.71
CA ARG A 95 -5.13 -3.19 7.56
C ARG A 95 -6.20 -4.27 7.71
N SER A 96 -5.87 -5.54 7.49
CA SER A 96 -6.75 -6.67 7.83
C SER A 96 -7.09 -6.74 9.32
N ASP A 97 -6.18 -6.32 10.20
CA ASP A 97 -6.43 -6.25 11.65
C ASP A 97 -7.47 -5.16 11.95
N ASP A 98 -7.35 -4.00 11.28
CA ASP A 98 -8.26 -2.86 11.43
C ASP A 98 -9.67 -3.19 10.89
N VAL A 99 -9.77 -3.97 9.81
CA VAL A 99 -11.07 -4.49 9.37
C VAL A 99 -11.64 -5.46 10.42
N LYS A 100 -10.80 -6.30 11.02
CA LYS A 100 -11.24 -7.32 11.99
C LYS A 100 -11.81 -6.68 13.25
N THR A 101 -11.29 -5.53 13.68
CA THR A 101 -11.81 -4.76 14.81
C THR A 101 -12.93 -3.78 14.43
N GLY A 102 -13.20 -3.62 13.13
CA GLY A 102 -14.26 -2.75 12.62
C GLY A 102 -13.86 -1.27 12.54
N ASP A 103 -12.56 -0.98 12.57
CA ASP A 103 -12.01 0.38 12.49
C ASP A 103 -12.06 0.95 11.06
N ILE A 104 -12.02 0.08 10.04
CA ILE A 104 -12.16 0.43 8.62
C ILE A 104 -13.00 -0.60 7.85
N LEU A 105 -13.50 -0.21 6.67
CA LEU A 105 -14.29 -1.08 5.78
C LEU A 105 -13.52 -1.56 4.55
N ALA A 106 -12.48 -0.84 4.13
CA ALA A 106 -11.73 -1.15 2.92
C ALA A 106 -10.24 -0.87 3.11
N TYR A 107 -9.38 -1.57 2.35
CA TYR A 107 -7.96 -1.26 2.32
C TYR A 107 -7.30 -1.68 1.01
N THR A 108 -6.17 -1.06 0.69
CA THR A 108 -5.28 -1.52 -0.39
C THR A 108 -4.08 -2.26 0.20
N ALA A 109 -3.79 -3.43 -0.34
CA ALA A 109 -2.68 -4.29 0.05
C ALA A 109 -2.21 -5.17 -1.11
N SER A 110 -1.22 -6.02 -0.82
CA SER A 110 -0.79 -7.08 -1.74
C SER A 110 -1.88 -8.15 -1.96
N SER A 111 -1.83 -8.88 -3.08
CA SER A 111 -2.74 -10.00 -3.33
C SER A 111 -2.69 -11.08 -2.24
N ALA A 112 -1.50 -11.30 -1.67
CA ALA A 112 -1.27 -12.23 -0.58
C ALA A 112 -1.93 -11.78 0.74
N SER A 113 -2.30 -10.51 0.88
CA SER A 113 -3.05 -10.02 2.05
C SER A 113 -4.48 -10.59 2.10
N SER A 114 -5.04 -10.97 0.95
CA SER A 114 -6.44 -11.42 0.85
C SER A 114 -6.80 -12.63 1.72
N VAL A 115 -5.86 -13.57 1.95
CA VAL A 115 -6.11 -14.71 2.84
C VAL A 115 -6.20 -14.34 4.32
N TYR A 116 -5.74 -13.14 4.67
CA TYR A 116 -5.86 -12.57 6.01
C TYR A 116 -7.10 -11.69 6.16
N PHE A 117 -7.85 -11.43 5.08
CA PHE A 117 -9.09 -10.67 5.16
C PHE A 117 -10.07 -11.41 6.10
N PRO A 118 -10.60 -10.74 7.13
CA PRO A 118 -11.42 -11.40 8.14
C PRO A 118 -12.79 -11.80 7.58
N LYS A 119 -13.32 -12.93 8.05
CA LYS A 119 -14.69 -13.38 7.73
C LYS A 119 -15.74 -12.85 8.71
N GLU A 120 -15.28 -12.21 9.77
CA GLU A 120 -16.12 -11.60 10.79
C GLU A 120 -15.42 -10.38 11.39
N VAL A 121 -16.21 -9.37 11.74
CA VAL A 121 -15.78 -8.23 12.56
C VAL A 121 -16.05 -8.58 14.03
N ILE A 122 -15.07 -8.32 14.89
CA ILE A 122 -15.12 -8.59 16.33
C ILE A 122 -15.07 -7.25 17.07
N ILE A 123 -16.24 -6.75 17.46
CA ILE A 123 -16.36 -5.50 18.22
C ILE A 123 -16.12 -5.75 19.71
N SER A 124 -16.58 -6.89 20.22
CA SER A 124 -16.34 -7.33 21.59
C SER A 124 -16.51 -8.84 21.76
N ASP A 125 -16.21 -9.38 22.94
CA ASP A 125 -16.47 -10.78 23.31
C ASP A 125 -17.95 -11.22 23.10
N ARG A 126 -18.88 -10.27 23.00
CA ARG A 126 -20.31 -10.51 22.87
C ARG A 126 -20.92 -10.05 21.55
N GLU A 127 -20.15 -9.33 20.73
CA GLU A 127 -20.64 -8.72 19.50
C GLU A 127 -19.67 -8.99 18.36
N GLN A 128 -20.12 -9.86 17.45
CA GLN A 128 -19.39 -10.27 16.27
C GLN A 128 -20.35 -10.36 15.09
N HIS A 129 -19.91 -9.92 13.92
CA HIS A 129 -20.72 -9.85 12.72
C HIS A 129 -20.00 -10.53 11.56
N ALA A 130 -20.63 -11.53 10.95
CA ALA A 130 -20.08 -12.15 9.75
C ALA A 130 -20.07 -11.13 8.60
N ILE A 131 -18.98 -11.13 7.83
CA ILE A 131 -18.80 -10.26 6.67
C ILE A 131 -18.38 -11.05 5.44
N THR A 132 -18.55 -10.42 4.28
CA THR A 132 -18.02 -10.88 3.00
C THR A 132 -17.25 -9.76 2.36
N ASP A 133 -16.23 -10.09 1.59
CA ASP A 133 -15.40 -9.12 0.87
C ASP A 133 -15.77 -9.03 -0.61
N ILE A 134 -15.29 -7.96 -1.24
CA ILE A 134 -15.26 -7.78 -2.68
C ILE A 134 -13.86 -7.30 -3.04
N VAL A 135 -13.23 -7.94 -4.01
CA VAL A 135 -11.91 -7.55 -4.50
C VAL A 135 -12.05 -6.57 -5.68
N LEU A 136 -11.46 -5.38 -5.53
CA LEU A 136 -11.42 -4.34 -6.55
C LEU A 136 -9.97 -4.07 -7.01
N PRO A 137 -9.75 -3.53 -8.22
CA PRO A 137 -8.45 -2.95 -8.56
C PRO A 137 -8.06 -1.85 -7.56
N ALA A 138 -6.77 -1.67 -7.32
CA ALA A 138 -6.27 -0.55 -6.52
C ALA A 138 -6.63 0.79 -7.19
N PRO A 139 -6.97 1.84 -6.41
CA PRO A 139 -7.32 3.14 -6.98
C PRO A 139 -6.10 3.87 -7.54
N HIS A 140 -6.27 4.48 -8.72
CA HIS A 140 -5.27 5.32 -9.39
C HIS A 140 -5.58 6.82 -9.18
N PHE A 141 -4.61 7.71 -9.36
CA PHE A 141 -4.92 9.15 -9.44
C PHE A 141 -5.83 9.48 -10.64
N GLU A 142 -6.74 10.44 -10.48
CA GLU A 142 -7.59 10.90 -11.58
C GLU A 142 -6.74 11.48 -12.72
N GLY A 143 -6.89 10.91 -13.93
CA GLY A 143 -6.09 11.28 -15.09
C GLY A 143 -4.63 10.78 -15.05
N GLY A 144 -4.25 10.00 -14.04
CA GLY A 144 -2.93 9.37 -13.93
C GLY A 144 -2.77 8.15 -14.85
N GLU A 145 -1.52 7.71 -15.01
CA GLU A 145 -1.22 6.43 -15.68
C GLU A 145 -1.72 5.24 -14.85
N GLU A 146 -2.19 4.17 -15.49
CA GLU A 146 -2.52 2.92 -14.79
C GLU A 146 -1.24 2.17 -14.45
N ILE A 147 -0.74 2.37 -13.22
CA ILE A 147 0.50 1.78 -12.74
C ILE A 147 0.18 0.68 -11.73
N ALA A 148 0.88 -0.45 -11.83
CA ALA A 148 0.81 -1.51 -10.83
C ALA A 148 2.21 -1.83 -10.29
N MET A 149 2.36 -1.86 -8.97
CA MET A 149 3.60 -2.34 -8.35
C MET A 149 3.77 -3.83 -8.65
N GLN A 150 4.89 -4.18 -9.29
CA GLN A 150 5.34 -5.55 -9.41
C GLN A 150 6.38 -5.83 -8.33
N GLN A 151 5.95 -6.52 -7.29
CA GLN A 151 6.81 -7.01 -6.21
C GLN A 151 6.53 -8.48 -5.94
N GLY A 152 7.57 -9.19 -5.55
CA GLY A 152 7.50 -10.62 -5.27
C GLY A 152 8.77 -11.11 -4.60
N ILE A 153 8.85 -12.43 -4.45
CA ILE A 153 9.96 -13.07 -3.75
C ILE A 153 11.05 -13.43 -4.75
N GLY A 154 12.28 -12.96 -4.49
CA GLY A 154 13.48 -13.41 -5.19
C GLY A 154 14.12 -14.62 -4.50
N MET A 155 14.77 -15.49 -5.26
CA MET A 155 15.56 -16.61 -4.72
C MET A 155 17.03 -16.44 -5.06
N GLY A 156 17.89 -16.46 -4.03
CA GLY A 156 19.34 -16.36 -4.17
C GLY A 156 20.04 -17.66 -3.81
N VAL A 157 21.14 -17.97 -4.49
CA VAL A 157 22.03 -19.08 -4.12
C VAL A 157 23.21 -18.52 -3.33
N VAL A 158 23.29 -18.88 -2.05
CA VAL A 158 24.42 -18.50 -1.19
C VAL A 158 25.71 -19.14 -1.71
N GLN A 159 26.79 -18.37 -1.74
CA GLN A 159 28.11 -18.87 -2.12
C GLN A 159 28.50 -20.06 -1.23
N GLY A 160 29.04 -21.12 -1.85
CA GLY A 160 29.42 -22.33 -1.15
C GLY A 160 30.25 -23.25 -2.02
N ASN A 161 30.44 -24.49 -1.55
CA ASN A 161 31.13 -25.48 -2.38
C ASN A 161 30.34 -25.77 -3.67
N LYS A 162 31.06 -26.15 -4.73
CA LYS A 162 30.50 -26.37 -6.08
C LYS A 162 29.28 -27.30 -6.06
N LYS A 163 29.34 -28.41 -5.31
CA LYS A 163 28.25 -29.39 -5.24
C LYS A 163 26.97 -28.80 -4.65
N ARG A 164 27.07 -27.96 -3.61
CA ARG A 164 25.92 -27.28 -2.99
C ARG A 164 25.32 -26.26 -3.95
N VAL A 165 26.15 -25.45 -4.60
CA VAL A 165 25.70 -24.48 -5.60
C VAL A 165 24.99 -25.18 -6.75
N GLU A 166 25.56 -26.25 -7.31
CA GLU A 166 24.94 -27.04 -8.37
C GLU A 166 23.60 -27.63 -7.94
N ALA A 167 23.52 -28.22 -6.74
CA ALA A 167 22.26 -28.76 -6.21
C ALA A 167 21.19 -27.67 -6.04
N SER A 168 21.55 -26.50 -5.50
CA SER A 168 20.61 -25.37 -5.37
C SER A 168 20.11 -24.90 -6.73
N VAL A 169 20.99 -24.79 -7.74
CA VAL A 169 20.59 -24.40 -9.10
C VAL A 169 19.66 -25.44 -9.73
N GLN A 170 19.91 -26.74 -9.54
CA GLN A 170 19.01 -27.80 -10.03
C GLN A 170 17.63 -27.71 -9.35
N PHE A 171 17.61 -27.48 -8.03
CA PHE A 171 16.36 -27.26 -7.30
C PHE A 171 15.59 -26.04 -7.82
N LEU A 172 16.26 -24.90 -8.04
CA LEU A 172 15.60 -23.71 -8.57
C LEU A 172 15.05 -23.91 -9.98
N LYS A 173 15.75 -24.66 -10.85
CA LYS A 173 15.24 -25.03 -12.19
C LYS A 173 13.98 -25.89 -12.11
N TRP A 174 13.93 -26.82 -11.16
CA TRP A 174 12.75 -27.63 -10.90
C TRP A 174 11.62 -26.80 -10.28
N LEU A 175 11.89 -25.95 -9.28
CA LEU A 175 10.85 -25.12 -8.68
C LEU A 175 10.25 -24.09 -9.65
N THR A 176 11.03 -23.71 -10.67
CA THR A 176 10.61 -22.78 -11.72
C THR A 176 10.22 -23.46 -13.04
N SER A 177 10.04 -24.79 -13.06
CA SER A 177 9.39 -25.47 -14.19
C SER A 177 7.89 -25.21 -14.19
N TYR A 178 7.26 -25.50 -15.32
CA TYR A 178 5.89 -25.09 -15.62
C TYR A 178 4.87 -25.52 -14.55
N GLU A 179 4.82 -26.80 -14.21
CA GLU A 179 3.82 -27.32 -13.28
C GLU A 179 4.13 -26.93 -11.84
N GLU A 180 5.39 -27.09 -11.42
CA GLU A 180 5.83 -26.84 -10.05
C GLU A 180 5.76 -25.38 -9.67
N ASN A 181 6.09 -24.47 -10.60
CA ASN A 181 6.00 -23.04 -10.33
C ASN A 181 4.56 -22.59 -10.12
N ALA A 182 3.65 -23.03 -11.00
CA ALA A 182 2.24 -22.68 -10.91
C ALA A 182 1.66 -23.18 -9.59
N GLN A 183 1.85 -24.47 -9.29
CA GLN A 183 1.39 -25.08 -8.07
C GLN A 183 1.95 -24.36 -6.83
N PHE A 184 3.27 -24.14 -6.76
CA PHE A 184 3.89 -23.49 -5.61
C PHE A 184 3.39 -22.05 -5.42
N ALA A 185 3.47 -21.20 -6.44
CA ALA A 185 3.11 -19.79 -6.35
C ALA A 185 1.64 -19.61 -5.95
N ILE A 186 0.73 -20.31 -6.63
CA ILE A 186 -0.71 -20.18 -6.40
C ILE A 186 -1.09 -20.71 -5.02
N SER A 187 -0.47 -21.81 -4.55
CA SER A 187 -0.68 -22.31 -3.18
C SER A 187 -0.22 -21.35 -2.09
N ALA A 188 0.66 -20.41 -2.42
CA ALA A 188 1.19 -19.39 -1.53
C ALA A 188 0.53 -18.01 -1.72
N GLU A 189 -0.54 -17.92 -2.52
CA GLU A 189 -1.24 -16.67 -2.85
C GLU A 189 -0.41 -15.67 -3.67
N TYR A 190 0.47 -16.19 -4.52
CA TYR A 190 1.25 -15.44 -5.49
C TYR A 190 0.93 -15.86 -6.92
N LEU A 191 1.17 -14.95 -7.86
CA LEU A 191 1.11 -15.27 -9.28
C LEU A 191 2.38 -16.01 -9.74
N PRO A 192 2.25 -16.99 -10.66
CA PRO A 192 3.40 -17.69 -11.22
C PRO A 192 4.36 -16.74 -11.94
N VAL A 193 5.66 -17.09 -11.99
CA VAL A 193 6.68 -16.21 -12.61
C VAL A 193 6.86 -16.47 -14.11
N ARG A 194 6.29 -17.57 -14.61
CA ARG A 194 6.39 -17.93 -16.03
C ARG A 194 5.19 -17.37 -16.79
N VAL A 195 5.46 -16.81 -17.96
CA VAL A 195 4.43 -16.27 -18.86
C VAL A 195 3.41 -17.33 -19.28
N ASP A 196 3.85 -18.59 -19.46
CA ASP A 196 2.97 -19.69 -19.88
C ASP A 196 2.03 -20.19 -18.76
N SER A 197 2.32 -19.92 -17.49
CA SER A 197 1.43 -20.20 -16.36
C SER A 197 0.82 -18.95 -15.73
N PHE A 198 1.05 -17.77 -16.31
CA PHE A 198 0.46 -16.50 -15.89
C PHE A 198 -0.93 -16.31 -16.50
N THR A 199 -1.86 -17.21 -16.16
CA THR A 199 -3.18 -17.31 -16.79
C THR A 199 -4.27 -17.66 -15.79
N VAL A 200 -5.52 -17.34 -16.11
CA VAL A 200 -6.69 -17.71 -15.28
C VAL A 200 -6.81 -19.23 -15.23
N GLU A 201 -6.52 -19.92 -16.33
CA GLU A 201 -6.56 -21.38 -16.40
C GLU A 201 -5.59 -22.05 -15.41
N ALA A 202 -4.42 -21.45 -15.17
CA ALA A 202 -3.49 -21.95 -14.16
C ALA A 202 -4.03 -21.76 -12.73
N ILE A 203 -4.67 -20.62 -12.45
CA ILE A 203 -5.33 -20.35 -11.16
C ILE A 203 -6.48 -21.33 -10.95
N ASP A 204 -7.37 -21.45 -11.93
CA ASP A 204 -8.55 -22.33 -11.92
C ASP A 204 -8.17 -23.80 -11.71
N LYS A 205 -7.05 -24.24 -12.29
CA LYS A 205 -6.54 -25.60 -12.12
C LYS A 205 -6.18 -25.90 -10.65
N GLU A 206 -5.58 -24.95 -9.94
CA GLU A 206 -5.09 -25.16 -8.57
C GLU A 206 -6.12 -24.77 -7.50
N LYS A 207 -6.98 -23.79 -7.75
CA LYS A 207 -7.96 -23.23 -6.79
C LYS A 207 -9.41 -23.60 -7.09
N GLY A 208 -9.72 -23.97 -8.33
CA GLY A 208 -11.09 -24.08 -8.84
C GLY A 208 -11.56 -22.76 -9.47
N SER A 209 -12.40 -22.87 -10.50
CA SER A 209 -12.83 -21.72 -11.30
C SER A 209 -13.64 -20.70 -10.51
N GLY A 210 -13.20 -19.43 -10.51
CA GLY A 210 -13.85 -18.34 -9.79
C GLY A 210 -13.71 -18.41 -8.27
N MET A 211 -12.84 -19.29 -7.75
CA MET A 211 -12.68 -19.52 -6.31
C MET A 211 -11.62 -18.61 -5.69
N ASP A 212 -10.84 -17.88 -6.51
CA ASP A 212 -9.80 -16.97 -6.05
C ASP A 212 -9.87 -15.61 -6.77
N PRO A 213 -10.88 -14.78 -6.42
CA PRO A 213 -11.07 -13.47 -7.04
C PRO A 213 -9.86 -12.54 -6.81
N SER A 214 -9.09 -12.76 -5.76
CA SER A 214 -7.88 -11.99 -5.42
C SER A 214 -6.76 -12.22 -6.44
N LEU A 215 -6.42 -13.48 -6.69
CA LEU A 215 -5.40 -13.82 -7.69
C LEU A 215 -5.86 -13.48 -9.10
N GLU A 216 -7.13 -13.73 -9.45
CA GLU A 216 -7.68 -13.34 -10.74
C GLU A 216 -7.61 -11.82 -10.97
N LYS A 217 -7.94 -11.03 -9.94
CA LYS A 217 -7.84 -9.57 -10.02
C LYS A 217 -6.38 -9.11 -10.12
N ALA A 218 -5.47 -9.70 -9.34
CA ALA A 218 -4.05 -9.41 -9.41
C ALA A 218 -3.49 -9.71 -10.81
N LEU A 219 -3.88 -10.85 -11.40
CA LEU A 219 -3.51 -11.24 -12.76
C LEU A 219 -4.02 -10.23 -13.79
N SER A 220 -5.29 -9.82 -13.68
CA SER A 220 -5.87 -8.79 -14.53
C SER A 220 -5.09 -7.49 -14.43
N THR A 221 -4.88 -6.98 -13.21
CA THR A 221 -4.13 -5.73 -12.96
C THR A 221 -2.73 -5.79 -13.55
N MET A 222 -2.00 -6.89 -13.35
CA MET A 222 -0.65 -7.03 -13.90
C MET A 222 -0.63 -7.16 -15.43
N SER A 223 -1.72 -7.60 -16.05
CA SER A 223 -1.83 -7.77 -17.50
C SER A 223 -2.32 -6.51 -18.21
N SER A 224 -3.08 -5.64 -17.53
CA SER A 224 -3.64 -4.41 -18.10
C SER A 224 -2.83 -3.15 -17.79
N ASN A 225 -2.04 -3.15 -16.73
CA ASN A 225 -1.37 -1.94 -16.23
C ASN A 225 0.10 -1.89 -16.64
N THR A 226 0.68 -0.70 -16.61
CA THR A 226 2.13 -0.54 -16.69
C THR A 226 2.76 -1.00 -15.38
N LEU A 227 3.62 -2.00 -15.44
CA LEU A 227 4.29 -2.54 -14.25
C LEU A 227 5.42 -1.62 -13.81
N TYR A 228 5.42 -1.28 -12.53
CA TYR A 228 6.51 -0.57 -11.88
C TYR A 228 7.26 -1.51 -10.94
N PHE A 229 8.58 -1.53 -11.08
CA PHE A 229 9.49 -2.19 -10.15
C PHE A 229 10.49 -1.15 -9.66
N THR A 230 10.90 -1.28 -8.40
CA THR A 230 11.89 -0.35 -7.84
C THR A 230 13.27 -0.72 -8.39
N PRO A 231 14.03 0.21 -9.00
CA PRO A 231 15.36 -0.09 -9.51
C PRO A 231 16.29 -0.50 -8.37
N SER A 232 17.22 -1.41 -8.66
CA SER A 232 18.24 -1.84 -7.69
C SER A 232 19.30 -0.75 -7.54
N ILE A 233 19.33 -0.12 -6.36
CA ILE A 233 20.33 0.90 -5.99
C ILE A 233 20.90 0.57 -4.60
N ILE A 234 22.06 1.14 -4.31
CA ILE A 234 22.65 1.08 -2.95
C ILE A 234 21.67 1.75 -1.97
N ASN A 235 21.58 1.20 -0.75
CA ASN A 235 20.69 1.69 0.32
C ASN A 235 19.19 1.68 -0.01
N LEU A 236 18.73 0.97 -1.06
CA LEU A 236 17.32 0.90 -1.43
C LEU A 236 16.40 0.50 -0.25
N ALA A 237 16.84 -0.43 0.60
CA ALA A 237 16.06 -0.86 1.75
C ALA A 237 15.80 0.28 2.75
N GLU A 238 16.79 1.12 3.02
CA GLU A 238 16.66 2.27 3.92
C GLU A 238 15.87 3.40 3.26
N ILE A 239 16.08 3.65 1.96
CA ILE A 239 15.26 4.59 1.18
C ILE A 239 13.78 4.20 1.23
N ARG A 240 13.47 2.91 1.08
CA ARG A 240 12.08 2.43 1.20
C ARG A 240 11.52 2.62 2.61
N LYS A 241 12.33 2.44 3.66
CA LYS A 241 11.89 2.72 5.04
C LYS A 241 11.60 4.20 5.26
N ALA A 242 12.42 5.10 4.72
CA ALA A 242 12.15 6.54 4.78
C ALA A 242 10.82 6.87 4.08
N LEU A 243 10.57 6.33 2.88
CA LEU A 243 9.30 6.50 2.17
C LEU A 243 8.09 5.87 2.89
N GLU A 244 8.32 4.83 3.70
CA GLU A 244 7.30 4.15 4.50
C GLU A 244 6.95 4.97 5.75
N TYR A 245 7.95 5.20 6.61
CA TYR A 245 7.74 5.61 7.98
C TYR A 245 7.67 7.12 8.17
N GLU A 246 8.39 7.93 7.38
CA GLU A 246 8.39 9.40 7.57
C GLU A 246 6.97 9.99 7.42
N LEU A 247 6.21 9.53 6.42
CA LEU A 247 4.83 9.99 6.23
C LEU A 247 3.87 9.33 7.23
N GLN A 248 4.01 8.02 7.47
CA GLN A 248 3.13 7.26 8.35
C GLN A 248 3.22 7.76 9.79
N ASP A 249 4.43 7.81 10.35
CA ASP A 249 4.66 8.22 11.73
C ASP A 249 4.22 9.66 11.96
N LYS A 250 4.48 10.55 10.98
CA LYS A 250 4.02 11.94 11.05
C LYS A 250 2.49 12.02 11.05
N ALA A 251 1.82 11.32 10.13
CA ALA A 251 0.36 11.34 10.04
C ALA A 251 -0.30 10.85 11.33
N LEU A 252 0.19 9.74 11.90
CA LEU A 252 -0.35 9.17 13.13
C LEU A 252 -0.04 10.05 14.36
N SER A 253 1.18 10.61 14.44
CA SER A 253 1.58 11.52 15.51
C SER A 253 0.76 12.81 15.51
N ASP A 254 0.56 13.42 14.34
CA ASP A 254 -0.21 14.66 14.22
C ASP A 254 -1.71 14.39 14.45
N ARG A 255 -2.24 13.25 13.98
CA ARG A 255 -3.61 12.81 14.31
C ARG A 255 -3.83 12.68 15.81
N TYR A 256 -2.91 12.03 16.52
CA TYR A 256 -2.98 11.88 17.98
C TYR A 256 -3.00 13.25 18.70
N LYS A 257 -2.21 14.22 18.24
CA LYS A 257 -2.21 15.59 18.80
C LYS A 257 -3.54 16.30 18.53
N ILE A 258 -4.10 16.16 17.33
CA ILE A 258 -5.42 16.71 16.98
C ILE A 258 -6.50 16.14 17.90
N GLU A 259 -6.54 14.82 18.09
CA GLU A 259 -7.51 14.17 18.98
C GLU A 259 -7.35 14.63 20.43
N THR A 260 -6.11 14.81 20.89
CA THR A 260 -5.82 15.33 22.24
C THR A 260 -6.28 16.78 22.41
N ALA A 261 -6.08 17.62 21.41
CA ALA A 261 -6.53 19.02 21.41
C ALA A 261 -8.06 19.10 21.41
N MET A 262 -8.72 18.30 20.57
CA MET A 262 -10.18 18.19 20.53
C MET A 262 -10.76 17.71 21.87
N ALA A 263 -10.17 16.68 22.47
CA ALA A 263 -10.55 16.19 23.81
C ALA A 263 -10.38 17.26 24.91
N SER A 264 -9.52 18.26 24.68
CA SER A 264 -9.29 19.41 25.56
C SER A 264 -10.21 20.61 25.25
N GLY A 265 -11.13 20.47 24.28
CA GLY A 265 -12.13 21.47 23.92
C GLY A 265 -11.76 22.42 22.78
N VAL A 266 -10.68 22.15 22.03
CA VAL A 266 -10.36 22.88 20.79
C VAL A 266 -11.33 22.44 19.69
N ALA A 267 -11.86 23.38 18.91
CA ALA A 267 -12.73 23.06 17.78
C ALA A 267 -11.98 22.20 16.75
N ARG A 268 -12.65 21.22 16.14
CA ARG A 268 -12.04 20.29 15.17
C ARG A 268 -11.33 21.03 14.04
N GLU A 269 -11.95 22.07 13.48
CA GLU A 269 -11.36 22.86 12.40
C GLU A 269 -10.06 23.53 12.82
N ASP A 270 -10.03 24.12 14.02
CA ASP A 270 -8.85 24.81 14.55
C ASP A 270 -7.72 23.81 14.87
N ALA A 271 -8.06 22.67 15.46
CA ALA A 271 -7.11 21.61 15.77
C ALA A 271 -6.48 21.03 14.49
N ILE A 272 -7.28 20.80 13.44
CA ILE A 272 -6.79 20.29 12.16
C ILE A 272 -5.97 21.35 11.43
N ALA A 273 -6.37 22.62 11.45
CA ALA A 273 -5.66 23.71 10.75
C ALA A 273 -4.23 23.92 11.25
N GLU A 274 -3.91 23.52 12.49
CA GLU A 274 -2.55 23.49 13.03
C GLU A 274 -1.62 22.53 12.26
N TYR A 275 -2.17 21.51 11.58
CA TYR A 275 -1.40 20.47 10.88
C TYR A 275 -1.72 20.38 9.37
N ASP A 276 -2.92 20.76 8.94
CA ASP A 276 -3.32 20.86 7.53
C ASP A 276 -2.92 22.22 6.95
N ASN A 277 -1.61 22.46 6.84
CA ASN A 277 -1.04 23.70 6.31
C ASN A 277 0.29 23.47 5.59
N ASP A 278 0.71 24.47 4.81
CA ASP A 278 1.91 24.41 3.97
C ASP A 278 3.20 24.30 4.78
N GLU A 279 3.26 24.89 5.98
CA GLU A 279 4.44 24.81 6.84
C GLU A 279 4.71 23.36 7.29
N ASN A 280 3.65 22.65 7.67
CA ASN A 280 3.76 21.26 8.10
C ASN A 280 4.13 20.31 6.95
N PHE A 281 3.61 20.58 5.74
CA PHE A 281 4.05 19.88 4.54
C PHE A 281 5.52 20.16 4.21
N GLU A 282 5.97 21.41 4.31
CA GLU A 282 7.36 21.78 4.01
C GLU A 282 8.32 21.08 4.98
N GLN A 283 8.00 21.02 6.27
CA GLN A 283 8.81 20.29 7.26
C GLN A 283 8.95 18.79 6.92
N TYR A 284 7.86 18.14 6.51
CA TYR A 284 7.90 16.75 6.04
C TYR A 284 8.77 16.61 4.79
N TYR A 285 8.55 17.49 3.82
CA TYR A 285 9.26 17.46 2.54
C TYR A 285 10.77 17.66 2.72
N GLU A 286 11.19 18.65 3.51
CA GLU A 286 12.59 18.90 3.84
C GLU A 286 13.21 17.70 4.56
N THR A 287 12.55 17.18 5.61
CA THR A 287 13.02 16.01 6.37
C THR A 287 13.25 14.79 5.46
N LEU A 288 12.24 14.42 4.66
CA LEU A 288 12.34 13.27 3.77
C LEU A 288 13.44 13.48 2.72
N THR A 289 13.50 14.66 2.10
CA THR A 289 14.48 14.89 1.03
C THR A 289 15.92 14.96 1.57
N GLU A 290 16.14 15.51 2.76
CA GLU A 290 17.44 15.48 3.44
C GLU A 290 17.88 14.04 3.74
N GLU A 291 17.00 13.21 4.30
CA GLU A 291 17.30 11.81 4.59
C GLU A 291 17.63 11.02 3.32
N ILE A 292 16.81 11.15 2.27
CA ILE A 292 17.06 10.44 1.01
C ILE A 292 18.37 10.89 0.37
N ASN A 293 18.68 12.19 0.37
CA ASN A 293 19.96 12.69 -0.15
C ASN A 293 21.15 12.17 0.67
N TYR A 294 21.01 12.10 1.99
CA TYR A 294 22.02 11.51 2.86
C TYR A 294 22.27 10.04 2.51
N LEU A 295 21.22 9.23 2.38
CA LEU A 295 21.29 7.81 2.03
C LEU A 295 21.91 7.54 0.66
N LEU A 296 21.83 8.49 -0.27
CA LEU A 296 22.46 8.40 -1.59
C LEU A 296 23.90 8.92 -1.60
N SER A 297 24.29 9.74 -0.63
CA SER A 297 25.67 10.25 -0.52
C SER A 297 26.63 9.27 0.17
N ASP A 298 26.09 8.36 0.99
CA ASP A 298 26.82 7.29 1.68
C ASP A 298 27.00 6.01 0.81
N SER A 299 26.83 6.12 -0.52
CA SER A 299 26.93 5.00 -1.49
C SER A 299 28.26 4.96 -2.25
#